data_AF-T0T0V8-F1
#
_entry.id   AF-T0T0V8-F1
#
_cell.length_a   1.000
_cell.length_b   1.000
_cell.length_c   1.000
_cell.angle_alpha   90.00
_cell.angle_beta   90.00
_cell.angle_gamma   90.00
#
_symmetry.space_group_name_H-M   'P 1'
#
loop_
_entity.id
_entity.type
_entity.pdbx_description
1 polymer ?
#
loop_
_entity_poly.entity_id
_entity_poly.type
_entity_poly.pdbx_seq_one_letter_code
_entity_poly.pdbx_strand_id
1 'polypeptide(L)'
;MREQTTKLFLFLFLFSTITVAHASSITLQDGKKLNNCEAHKESSTLFCKDGKDEVMVLGNMFGFTAVALKGKSVTQLNVSEVVIGDETVFKTSFEPTNTTFETPNWKKSISYNANGITSIIMSIENSAMGVENFPADIQEKRDAFIKKLETLQEEYGKELNTNSLKVSLESGKVLNCERIKTTYSHLAADQKEFYQGPGSHLKCPIFKCKSPGKEDFYTLMDNQPGSFADVINFNNGEYKNDQNISFIQSNIPGLFLHDTRGPKVQNPFENFNEKSQLSKDSFIPAQMKRYSAHLKKASTPHYSTMIAYATTICNPSDVKIFKNAEEKFSEQLSNAKVAEYVTFMNDGLFNFYINGDAVPEIACFQNGTYYNPEAYRKLKERGAFIAEQQKTISEDDVNRLFNKAIKMDNIAWNFKADGCYARAHLMAREFEKEGIYVEKAWAKGSLGVTTPDGEINWNFHVAPSLNVKMKDGTIKKMVIDPSVSDKPTTADEWAEKISKLRVQKTGFPYPVNSVNLNRTSLAFSSTDEYMPSEFQSTLRTFETEEKRMEHANSTMLEYKGYGK
;
A
#
# COMPACT_ATOMS: atom_id res chain seq x y z
N MET A 1 -74.68 33.58 41.54
CA MET A 1 -74.36 33.88 40.13
C MET A 1 -72.96 34.47 40.11
N ARG A 2 -72.00 34.10 39.27
CA ARG A 2 -71.75 33.00 38.35
C ARG A 2 -70.30 33.30 37.91
N GLU A 3 -69.43 32.30 37.90
CA GLU A 3 -68.14 32.25 37.17
C GLU A 3 -67.20 33.48 37.19
N GLN A 4 -65.98 33.32 37.71
CA GLN A 4 -64.78 33.63 36.90
C GLN A 4 -63.47 33.24 37.58
N THR A 5 -62.59 32.68 36.75
CA THR A 5 -61.11 32.72 36.79
C THR A 5 -60.36 31.89 37.84
N THR A 6 -60.31 30.59 37.58
CA THR A 6 -59.10 29.79 37.84
C THR A 6 -58.08 30.11 36.75
N LYS A 7 -57.12 31.00 37.04
CA LYS A 7 -55.93 31.21 36.21
C LYS A 7 -54.70 31.23 37.10
N LEU A 8 -53.63 30.71 36.52
CA LEU A 8 -52.23 30.90 36.90
C LEU A 8 -51.71 29.92 37.96
N PHE A 9 -51.11 28.82 37.49
CA PHE A 9 -49.79 28.32 37.91
C PHE A 9 -49.44 27.09 37.04
N LEU A 10 -49.29 27.29 35.73
CA LEU A 10 -48.58 26.37 34.85
C LEU A 10 -47.19 26.98 34.62
N PHE A 11 -46.25 26.61 35.47
CA PHE A 11 -44.84 26.97 35.33
C PHE A 11 -44.31 26.22 34.08
N LEU A 12 -44.35 26.87 32.91
CA LEU A 12 -43.56 26.46 31.75
C LEU A 12 -42.08 26.67 32.11
N PHE A 13 -41.42 25.63 32.60
CA PHE A 13 -39.98 25.51 32.51
C PHE A 13 -39.61 25.22 31.03
N LEU A 14 -39.74 26.25 30.19
CA LEU A 14 -38.96 26.36 28.97
C LEU A 14 -37.53 26.68 29.40
N PHE A 15 -36.80 25.68 29.90
CA PHE A 15 -35.36 25.68 29.71
C PHE A 15 -35.16 25.52 28.20
N SER A 16 -35.21 26.64 27.47
CA SER A 16 -34.43 26.73 26.25
C SER A 16 -33.00 26.51 26.70
N THR A 17 -32.51 25.27 26.56
CA THR A 17 -31.09 24.99 26.54
C THR A 17 -30.54 25.81 25.40
N ILE A 18 -30.16 27.05 25.68
CA ILE A 18 -29.35 27.86 24.78
C ILE A 18 -28.05 27.07 24.72
N THR A 19 -27.94 26.19 23.73
CA THR A 19 -26.68 25.62 23.31
C THR A 19 -25.83 26.80 22.90
N VAL A 20 -25.03 27.28 23.84
CA VAL A 20 -24.03 28.32 23.56
C VAL A 20 -23.09 27.66 22.56
N ALA A 21 -23.24 28.04 21.29
CA ALA A 21 -22.32 27.63 20.24
C ALA A 21 -20.95 28.19 20.65
N HIS A 22 -20.11 27.33 21.24
CA HIS A 22 -18.76 27.71 21.58
C HIS A 22 -18.03 28.05 20.27
N ALA A 23 -17.47 29.25 20.19
CA ALA A 23 -16.62 29.62 19.08
C ALA A 23 -15.53 28.58 18.96
N SER A 24 -15.50 27.89 17.83
CA SER A 24 -14.49 26.88 17.54
C SER A 24 -13.63 27.36 16.39
N SER A 25 -12.36 27.04 16.44
CA SER A 25 -11.43 27.36 15.37
C SER A 25 -10.55 26.17 15.04
N ILE A 26 -10.14 26.09 13.78
CA ILE A 26 -9.12 25.14 13.35
C ILE A 26 -7.95 25.90 12.73
N THR A 27 -6.74 25.39 12.92
CA THR A 27 -5.56 25.81 12.19
C THR A 27 -5.18 24.68 11.24
N LEU A 28 -4.99 24.99 9.96
CA LEU A 28 -4.51 24.05 8.95
C LEU A 28 -2.97 23.97 8.99
N GLN A 29 -2.38 22.96 8.35
CA GLN A 29 -0.92 22.81 8.30
C GLN A 29 -0.21 23.97 7.59
N ASP A 30 -0.87 24.65 6.65
CA ASP A 30 -0.33 25.86 5.98
C ASP A 30 -0.44 27.13 6.86
N GLY A 31 -0.88 26.99 8.11
CA GLY A 31 -1.08 28.08 9.07
C GLY A 31 -2.40 28.84 8.91
N LYS A 32 -3.23 28.50 7.90
CA LYS A 32 -4.53 29.14 7.70
C LYS A 32 -5.48 28.78 8.85
N LYS A 33 -6.09 29.81 9.46
CA LYS A 33 -7.09 29.65 10.52
C LYS A 33 -8.51 29.78 9.97
N LEU A 34 -9.39 28.85 10.34
CA LEU A 34 -10.83 28.95 10.12
C LEU A 34 -11.50 29.21 11.47
N ASN A 35 -12.03 30.42 11.66
CA ASN A 35 -12.59 30.86 12.95
C ASN A 35 -14.11 30.71 13.05
N ASN A 36 -14.78 30.36 11.95
CA ASN A 36 -16.22 30.23 11.86
C ASN A 36 -16.61 28.75 11.83
N CYS A 37 -16.21 28.01 12.86
CA CYS A 37 -16.53 26.59 13.00
C CYS A 37 -17.64 26.39 14.01
N GLU A 38 -18.66 25.66 13.58
CA GLU A 38 -19.71 25.13 14.43
C GLU A 38 -19.25 23.75 14.91
N ALA A 39 -19.14 23.59 16.23
CA ALA A 39 -18.78 22.34 16.87
C ALA A 39 -19.78 22.01 17.96
N HIS A 40 -20.09 20.72 18.11
CA HIS A 40 -20.75 20.24 19.31
C HIS A 40 -19.69 19.72 20.29
N LYS A 41 -19.83 20.04 21.58
CA LYS A 41 -18.83 19.71 22.62
C LYS A 41 -18.49 18.22 22.69
N GLU A 42 -19.44 17.37 22.33
CA GLU A 42 -19.31 15.91 22.36
C GLU A 42 -19.00 15.30 20.99
N SER A 43 -18.98 16.08 19.91
CA SER A 43 -18.69 15.58 18.57
C SER A 43 -17.24 15.88 18.18
N SER A 44 -16.54 14.88 17.67
CA SER A 44 -15.28 15.07 16.95
C SER A 44 -15.47 15.69 15.55
N THR A 45 -16.68 16.17 15.22
CA THR A 45 -17.03 16.75 13.92
C THR A 45 -17.25 18.25 14.03
N LEU A 46 -16.61 19.02 13.16
CA LEU A 46 -16.81 20.46 13.05
C LEU A 46 -17.24 20.85 11.64
N PHE A 47 -18.10 21.85 11.51
CA PHE A 47 -18.45 22.46 10.24
C PHE A 47 -17.96 23.90 10.20
N CYS A 48 -16.94 24.16 9.40
CA CYS A 48 -16.34 25.47 9.24
C CYS A 48 -16.73 26.09 7.89
N LYS A 49 -16.66 27.44 7.82
CA LYS A 49 -16.77 28.19 6.56
C LYS A 49 -15.45 28.88 6.23
N ASP A 50 -15.06 28.80 4.97
CA ASP A 50 -13.93 29.53 4.39
C ASP A 50 -14.46 30.40 3.23
N GLY A 51 -14.94 31.60 3.57
CA GLY A 51 -15.68 32.44 2.63
C GLY A 51 -17.00 31.78 2.21
N LYS A 52 -17.09 31.30 0.96
CA LYS A 52 -18.25 30.56 0.44
C LYS A 52 -18.05 29.04 0.47
N ASP A 53 -16.86 28.58 0.81
CA ASP A 53 -16.49 27.18 0.76
C ASP A 53 -16.90 26.51 2.09
N GLU A 54 -17.47 25.30 2.00
CA GLU A 54 -17.87 24.50 3.16
C GLU A 54 -16.73 23.58 3.54
N VAL A 55 -16.37 23.55 4.83
CA VAL A 55 -15.28 22.70 5.33
C VAL A 55 -15.81 21.81 6.45
N MET A 56 -15.78 20.50 6.26
CA MET A 56 -16.10 19.52 7.29
C MET A 56 -14.81 19.02 7.94
N VAL A 57 -14.73 18.99 9.25
CA VAL A 57 -13.58 18.49 10.02
C VAL A 57 -14.00 17.26 10.79
N LEU A 58 -13.18 16.21 10.74
CA LEU A 58 -13.46 14.89 11.30
C LEU A 58 -12.30 14.46 12.19
N GLY A 59 -12.56 14.20 13.46
CA GLY A 59 -11.63 13.51 14.34
C GLY A 59 -11.73 11.99 14.19
N ASN A 60 -10.58 11.32 14.17
CA ASN A 60 -10.42 9.87 14.16
C ASN A 60 -9.28 9.47 15.12
N MET A 61 -8.98 8.17 15.22
CA MET A 61 -7.93 7.66 16.12
C MET A 61 -6.51 8.18 15.83
N PHE A 62 -6.27 8.76 14.65
CA PHE A 62 -4.98 9.30 14.21
C PHE A 62 -4.93 10.84 14.23
N GLY A 63 -5.99 11.52 14.68
CA GLY A 63 -6.06 12.99 14.74
C GLY A 63 -7.26 13.55 13.98
N PHE A 64 -7.10 14.73 13.38
CA PHE A 64 -8.18 15.41 12.65
C PHE A 64 -7.85 15.57 11.16
N THR A 65 -8.85 15.32 10.32
CA THR A 65 -8.82 15.56 8.87
C THR A 65 -9.90 16.56 8.50
N ALA A 66 -9.59 17.55 7.67
CA ALA A 66 -10.57 18.48 7.14
C ALA A 66 -10.83 18.20 5.65
N VAL A 67 -12.05 18.45 5.19
CA VAL A 67 -12.49 18.30 3.81
C VAL A 67 -13.20 19.58 3.39
N ALA A 68 -12.63 20.28 2.43
CA ALA A 68 -13.23 21.46 1.83
C ALA A 68 -13.95 21.13 0.53
N LEU A 69 -15.18 21.63 0.40
CA LEU A 69 -15.98 21.60 -0.81
C LEU A 69 -16.05 23.00 -1.42
N LYS A 70 -15.43 23.17 -2.60
CA LYS A 70 -15.38 24.42 -3.37
C LYS A 70 -16.01 24.23 -4.74
N GLY A 71 -17.30 24.50 -4.85
CA GLY A 71 -18.06 24.22 -6.07
C GLY A 71 -18.06 22.71 -6.37
N LYS A 72 -17.44 22.32 -7.49
CA LYS A 72 -17.25 20.90 -7.85
C LYS A 72 -15.90 20.33 -7.40
N SER A 73 -15.07 21.07 -6.68
CA SER A 73 -13.76 20.60 -6.22
C SER A 73 -13.85 20.17 -4.76
N VAL A 74 -13.30 18.98 -4.48
CA VAL A 74 -13.14 18.45 -3.13
C VAL A 74 -11.66 18.44 -2.79
N THR A 75 -11.28 18.99 -1.64
CA THR A 75 -9.88 19.04 -1.20
C THR A 75 -9.80 18.54 0.23
N GLN A 76 -8.98 17.52 0.46
CA GLN A 76 -8.58 17.13 1.81
C GLN A 76 -7.52 18.12 2.32
N LEU A 77 -7.71 18.59 3.55
CA LEU A 77 -6.88 19.56 4.22
C LEU A 77 -6.32 18.92 5.49
N ASN A 78 -5.02 19.08 5.72
CA ASN A 78 -4.40 18.61 6.95
C ASN A 78 -4.62 19.62 8.07
N VAL A 79 -5.10 19.13 9.21
CA VAL A 79 -5.38 19.95 10.39
C VAL A 79 -4.14 19.92 11.30
N SER A 80 -3.69 21.08 11.76
CA SER A 80 -2.58 21.20 12.72
C SER A 80 -3.07 21.45 14.13
N GLU A 81 -4.20 22.14 14.30
CA GLU A 81 -4.77 22.47 15.60
C GLU A 81 -6.30 22.54 15.52
N VAL A 82 -6.98 22.06 16.57
CA VAL A 82 -8.42 22.23 16.76
C VAL A 82 -8.64 22.81 18.15
N VAL A 83 -9.37 23.92 18.20
CA VAL A 83 -9.75 24.62 19.42
C VAL A 83 -11.28 24.69 19.49
N ILE A 84 -11.86 24.21 20.57
CA ILE A 84 -13.31 24.23 20.81
C ILE A 84 -13.55 25.07 22.08
N GLY A 85 -14.16 26.24 21.93
CA GLY A 85 -14.19 27.23 23.01
C GLY A 85 -12.78 27.72 23.33
N ASP A 86 -12.35 27.55 24.58
CA ASP A 86 -11.01 27.93 25.04
C ASP A 86 -10.06 26.73 25.16
N GLU A 87 -10.50 25.53 24.77
CA GLU A 87 -9.74 24.28 24.92
C GLU A 87 -9.12 23.82 23.60
N THR A 88 -7.82 23.56 23.60
CA THR A 88 -7.13 22.90 22.49
C THR A 88 -7.34 21.39 22.58
N VAL A 89 -8.26 20.87 21.78
CA VAL A 89 -8.59 19.42 21.77
C VAL A 89 -7.65 18.60 20.89
N PHE A 90 -6.95 19.26 19.97
CA PHE A 90 -5.95 18.62 19.13
C PHE A 90 -4.86 19.61 18.74
N LYS A 91 -3.61 19.15 18.77
CA LYS A 91 -2.45 19.86 18.24
C LYS A 91 -1.41 18.86 17.78
N THR A 92 -1.02 18.93 16.52
CA THR A 92 0.08 18.08 16.02
C THR A 92 1.40 18.49 16.68
N SER A 93 2.19 17.50 17.09
CA SER A 93 3.54 17.70 17.65
C SER A 93 4.59 17.96 16.57
N PHE A 94 4.24 17.77 15.30
CA PHE A 94 5.12 18.07 14.18
C PHE A 94 5.06 19.57 13.89
N GLU A 95 6.20 20.25 13.95
CA GLU A 95 6.30 21.57 13.30
C GLU A 95 5.80 21.40 11.87
N PRO A 96 4.91 22.28 11.38
CA PRO A 96 4.42 22.19 10.01
C PRO A 96 5.63 22.26 9.10
N THR A 97 6.09 21.11 8.63
CA THR A 97 6.99 21.09 7.48
C THR A 97 6.15 21.73 6.40
N ASN A 98 6.61 22.86 5.86
CA ASN A 98 6.07 23.49 4.65
C ASN A 98 6.25 22.56 3.42
N THR A 99 6.09 21.25 3.57
CA THR A 99 5.49 20.41 2.56
C THR A 99 4.03 20.85 2.44
N THR A 100 3.82 22.04 1.87
CA THR A 100 2.67 22.22 1.00
C THR A 100 2.78 21.10 -0.01
N PHE A 101 1.99 20.05 0.19
CA PHE A 101 1.50 19.29 -0.93
C PHE A 101 0.67 20.30 -1.72
N GLU A 102 1.33 21.14 -2.52
CA GLU A 102 0.69 21.66 -3.71
C GLU A 102 0.37 20.41 -4.50
N THR A 103 -0.81 19.86 -4.24
CA THR A 103 -1.46 18.89 -5.09
C THR A 103 -1.29 19.46 -6.49
N PRO A 104 -0.54 18.81 -7.39
CA PRO A 104 -0.41 19.33 -8.73
C PRO A 104 -1.79 19.62 -9.34
N ASN A 105 -1.81 20.32 -10.47
CA ASN A 105 -3.05 20.61 -11.21
C ASN A 105 -3.91 19.37 -11.59
N TRP A 106 -3.57 18.16 -11.12
CA TRP A 106 -4.48 17.02 -10.97
C TRP A 106 -5.78 17.35 -10.23
N LYS A 107 -5.95 18.50 -9.56
CA LYS A 107 -7.27 19.04 -9.17
C LYS A 107 -8.32 19.03 -10.31
N LYS A 108 -7.89 18.85 -11.56
CA LYS A 108 -8.75 18.65 -12.74
C LYS A 108 -8.93 17.18 -13.18
N SER A 109 -8.25 16.20 -12.60
CA SER A 109 -8.47 14.78 -12.89
C SER A 109 -9.75 14.30 -12.21
N ILE A 110 -10.74 13.95 -13.03
CA ILE A 110 -12.02 13.39 -12.58
C ILE A 110 -11.80 12.16 -11.70
N SER A 111 -10.89 11.26 -12.13
CA SER A 111 -10.58 10.04 -11.40
C SER A 111 -10.04 10.36 -10.02
N TYR A 112 -9.09 11.29 -9.87
CA TYR A 112 -8.59 11.64 -8.54
C TYR A 112 -9.71 12.18 -7.64
N ASN A 113 -10.49 13.14 -8.14
CA ASN A 113 -11.52 13.79 -7.34
C ASN A 113 -12.61 12.81 -6.88
N ALA A 114 -13.04 11.88 -7.75
CA ALA A 114 -14.00 10.85 -7.36
C ALA A 114 -13.48 9.91 -6.25
N ASN A 115 -12.16 9.79 -6.05
CA ASN A 115 -11.57 8.85 -5.07
C ASN A 115 -11.36 9.51 -3.74
N GLY A 116 -10.87 10.75 -3.82
CA GLY A 116 -10.89 11.64 -2.69
C GLY A 116 -12.30 11.60 -2.11
N ILE A 117 -13.33 11.76 -2.95
CA ILE A 117 -14.72 11.66 -2.53
C ILE A 117 -15.05 10.31 -1.87
N THR A 118 -14.84 9.16 -2.53
CA THR A 118 -15.15 7.85 -1.94
C THR A 118 -14.44 7.64 -0.59
N SER A 119 -13.14 7.90 -0.55
CA SER A 119 -12.32 7.72 0.65
C SER A 119 -12.73 8.67 1.77
N ILE A 120 -13.14 9.89 1.41
CA ILE A 120 -13.71 10.88 2.34
C ILE A 120 -15.04 10.38 2.88
N ILE A 121 -15.95 9.91 2.04
CA ILE A 121 -17.26 9.38 2.48
C ILE A 121 -17.03 8.21 3.46
N MET A 122 -16.19 7.23 3.08
CA MET A 122 -15.84 6.13 3.96
C MET A 122 -15.19 6.60 5.27
N SER A 123 -14.35 7.64 5.23
CA SER A 123 -13.74 8.21 6.44
C SER A 123 -14.77 8.90 7.32
N ILE A 124 -15.74 9.60 6.74
CA ILE A 124 -16.88 10.20 7.45
C ILE A 124 -17.70 9.10 8.12
N GLU A 125 -18.06 8.05 7.38
CA GLU A 125 -18.86 6.93 7.87
C GLU A 125 -18.12 6.15 8.97
N ASN A 126 -16.85 5.83 8.77
CA ASN A 126 -16.04 5.13 9.78
C ASN A 126 -15.81 5.97 11.03
N SER A 127 -15.68 7.29 10.91
CA SER A 127 -15.60 8.17 12.08
C SER A 127 -16.90 8.20 12.91
N ALA A 128 -18.03 7.82 12.30
CA ALA A 128 -19.30 7.67 13.00
C ALA A 128 -19.44 6.31 13.71
N MET A 129 -18.61 5.31 13.38
CA MET A 129 -18.59 4.00 14.04
C MET A 129 -17.98 4.12 15.45
N GLY A 130 -18.75 4.64 16.39
CA GLY A 130 -18.33 4.83 17.79
C GLY A 130 -18.99 6.01 18.48
N VAL A 131 -19.65 6.89 17.74
CA VAL A 131 -20.45 7.99 18.28
C VAL A 131 -21.91 7.58 18.20
N GLU A 132 -22.49 7.09 19.30
CA GLU A 132 -23.82 6.47 19.28
C GLU A 132 -24.95 7.46 18.94
N ASN A 133 -24.79 8.77 19.10
CA ASN A 133 -25.80 9.76 18.71
C ASN A 133 -25.18 11.13 18.41
N PHE A 134 -25.15 11.55 17.14
CA PHE A 134 -24.92 12.96 16.81
C PHE A 134 -26.16 13.79 17.16
N PRO A 135 -26.00 15.05 17.61
CA PRO A 135 -27.11 16.00 17.63
C PRO A 135 -27.79 16.07 16.27
N ALA A 136 -29.13 16.16 16.24
CA ALA A 136 -29.90 16.06 15.00
C ALA A 136 -29.49 17.09 13.94
N ASP A 137 -29.10 18.30 14.33
CA ASP A 137 -28.65 19.35 13.43
C ASP A 137 -27.25 19.09 12.83
N ILE A 138 -26.35 18.48 13.62
CA ILE A 138 -25.03 18.03 13.16
C ILE A 138 -25.17 16.85 12.21
N GLN A 139 -26.05 15.90 12.55
CA GLN A 139 -26.39 14.75 11.71
C GLN A 139 -26.96 15.21 10.36
N GLU A 140 -27.93 16.15 10.36
CA GLU A 140 -28.50 16.69 9.13
C GLU A 140 -27.45 17.37 8.24
N LYS A 141 -26.56 18.19 8.81
CA LYS A 141 -25.47 18.83 8.07
C LYS A 141 -24.48 17.83 7.50
N ARG A 142 -24.15 16.78 8.26
CA ARG A 142 -23.30 15.69 7.82
C ARG A 142 -23.91 14.96 6.63
N ASP A 143 -25.17 14.54 6.76
CA ASP A 143 -25.84 13.77 5.71
C ASP A 143 -26.06 14.63 4.45
N ALA A 144 -26.34 15.94 4.62
CA ALA A 144 -26.38 16.89 3.51
C ALA A 144 -25.01 17.05 2.83
N PHE A 145 -23.91 17.06 3.60
CA PHE A 145 -22.56 17.12 3.05
C PHE A 145 -22.19 15.84 2.29
N ILE A 146 -22.45 14.66 2.88
CA ILE A 146 -22.27 13.35 2.22
C ILE A 146 -23.06 13.31 0.92
N LYS A 147 -24.34 13.71 0.93
CA LYS A 147 -25.17 13.73 -0.28
C LYS A 147 -24.61 14.62 -1.40
N LYS A 148 -23.98 15.76 -1.06
CA LYS A 148 -23.28 16.61 -2.04
C LYS A 148 -22.07 15.87 -2.63
N LEU A 149 -21.30 15.18 -1.79
CA LEU A 149 -20.17 14.37 -2.22
C LEU A 149 -20.62 13.22 -3.13
N GLU A 150 -21.65 12.46 -2.75
CA GLU A 150 -22.26 11.40 -3.56
C GLU A 150 -22.75 11.94 -4.92
N THR A 151 -23.42 13.09 -4.93
CA THR A 151 -23.86 13.73 -6.18
C THR A 151 -22.68 14.04 -7.10
N LEU A 152 -21.59 14.59 -6.54
CA LEU A 152 -20.36 14.84 -7.31
C LEU A 152 -19.70 13.53 -7.78
N GLN A 153 -19.71 12.50 -6.94
CA GLN A 153 -19.21 11.17 -7.28
C GLN A 153 -19.99 10.57 -8.45
N GLU A 154 -21.32 10.68 -8.45
CA GLU A 154 -22.18 10.23 -9.56
C GLU A 154 -21.92 11.01 -10.85
N GLU A 155 -21.76 12.34 -10.77
CA GLU A 155 -21.40 13.17 -11.92
C GLU A 155 -20.06 12.73 -12.53
N TYR A 156 -19.05 12.50 -11.68
CA TYR A 156 -17.76 11.99 -12.11
C TYR A 156 -17.85 10.55 -12.63
N GLY A 157 -18.67 9.71 -12.01
CA GLY A 157 -18.93 8.34 -12.45
C GLY A 157 -19.54 8.29 -13.84
N LYS A 158 -20.45 9.21 -14.20
CA LYS A 158 -21.00 9.30 -15.56
C LYS A 158 -19.91 9.59 -16.60
N GLU A 159 -18.98 10.49 -16.28
CA GLU A 159 -17.85 10.83 -17.13
C GLU A 159 -16.84 9.69 -17.26
N LEU A 160 -16.46 9.10 -16.12
CA LEU A 160 -15.56 7.93 -16.08
C LEU A 160 -16.18 6.73 -16.79
N ASN A 161 -17.50 6.69 -16.98
CA ASN A 161 -18.23 5.65 -17.71
C ASN A 161 -18.49 5.97 -19.19
N THR A 162 -17.89 7.02 -19.76
CA THR A 162 -17.99 7.31 -21.20
C THR A 162 -17.50 6.14 -22.06
N ASN A 163 -18.09 5.93 -23.24
CA ASN A 163 -17.65 4.91 -24.20
C ASN A 163 -16.60 5.43 -25.18
N SER A 164 -16.32 6.75 -25.20
CA SER A 164 -15.33 7.35 -26.09
C SER A 164 -14.54 8.46 -25.41
N LEU A 165 -13.29 8.63 -25.84
CA LEU A 165 -12.34 9.63 -25.33
C LEU A 165 -11.51 10.25 -26.45
N LYS A 166 -11.00 11.46 -26.18
CA LYS A 166 -9.96 12.11 -26.99
C LYS A 166 -8.66 12.21 -26.20
N VAL A 167 -7.60 11.62 -26.74
CA VAL A 167 -6.28 11.59 -26.10
C VAL A 167 -5.34 12.47 -26.89
N SER A 168 -4.68 13.41 -26.24
CA SER A 168 -3.68 14.27 -26.88
C SER A 168 -2.28 13.84 -26.47
N LEU A 169 -1.42 13.57 -27.45
CA LEU A 169 -0.02 13.22 -27.22
C LEU A 169 0.82 14.49 -27.07
N GLU A 170 2.03 14.43 -26.47
CA GLU A 170 2.97 15.58 -26.45
C GLU A 170 3.34 16.07 -27.85
N SER A 171 3.30 15.19 -28.85
CA SER A 171 3.47 15.54 -30.26
C SER A 171 2.36 16.45 -30.83
N GLY A 172 1.31 16.75 -30.06
CA GLY A 172 0.13 17.50 -30.51
C GLY A 172 -0.88 16.66 -31.28
N LYS A 173 -0.59 15.38 -31.53
CA LYS A 173 -1.51 14.45 -32.18
C LYS A 173 -2.68 14.10 -31.25
N VAL A 174 -3.89 14.14 -31.80
CA VAL A 174 -5.12 13.73 -31.09
C VAL A 174 -5.56 12.36 -31.59
N LEU A 175 -5.81 11.44 -30.66
CA LEU A 175 -6.35 10.10 -30.92
C LEU A 175 -7.81 10.06 -30.48
N ASN A 176 -8.66 9.41 -31.28
CA ASN A 176 -10.03 9.06 -30.88
C ASN A 176 -10.02 7.62 -30.37
N CYS A 177 -10.56 7.44 -29.17
CA CYS A 177 -10.52 6.19 -28.44
C CYS A 177 -11.93 5.70 -28.14
N GLU A 178 -12.15 4.41 -28.29
CA GLU A 178 -13.41 3.72 -28.02
C GLU A 178 -13.18 2.68 -26.92
N ARG A 179 -14.06 2.64 -25.92
CA ARG A 179 -13.95 1.69 -24.82
C ARG A 179 -14.14 0.28 -25.35
N ILE A 180 -13.29 -0.64 -24.92
CA ILE A 180 -13.47 -2.06 -25.16
C ILE A 180 -14.76 -2.53 -24.47
N LYS A 181 -15.47 -3.46 -25.11
CA LYS A 181 -16.73 -3.98 -24.57
C LYS A 181 -16.48 -4.65 -23.21
N THR A 182 -17.33 -4.31 -22.23
CA THR A 182 -17.36 -5.01 -20.94
C THR A 182 -18.15 -6.30 -21.10
N THR A 183 -17.59 -7.41 -20.62
CA THR A 183 -18.24 -8.72 -20.70
C THR A 183 -18.05 -9.39 -19.35
N TYR A 184 -19.16 -9.79 -18.72
CA TYR A 184 -19.11 -10.54 -17.46
C TYR A 184 -19.45 -12.01 -17.64
N SER A 185 -19.78 -12.45 -18.87
CA SER A 185 -20.32 -13.79 -19.10
C SER A 185 -19.39 -14.91 -18.64
N HIS A 186 -18.08 -14.68 -18.65
CA HIS A 186 -17.06 -15.63 -18.22
C HIS A 186 -16.77 -15.64 -16.72
N LEU A 187 -17.36 -14.73 -15.94
CA LEU A 187 -17.16 -14.66 -14.49
C LEU A 187 -18.12 -15.60 -13.73
N ALA A 188 -17.68 -16.05 -12.56
CA ALA A 188 -18.51 -16.76 -11.60
C ALA A 188 -19.63 -15.85 -11.04
N ALA A 189 -20.65 -16.42 -10.42
CA ALA A 189 -21.85 -15.67 -9.99
C ALA A 189 -21.54 -14.64 -8.88
N ASP A 190 -20.72 -15.03 -7.90
CA ASP A 190 -20.20 -14.18 -6.82
C ASP A 190 -19.35 -13.02 -7.38
N GLN A 191 -18.50 -13.31 -8.37
CA GLN A 191 -17.72 -12.28 -9.05
C GLN A 191 -18.62 -11.31 -9.83
N LYS A 192 -19.64 -11.82 -10.52
CA LYS A 192 -20.63 -10.99 -11.22
C LYS A 192 -21.33 -10.07 -10.23
N GLU A 193 -21.77 -10.58 -9.08
CA GLU A 193 -22.40 -9.78 -8.03
C GLU A 193 -21.46 -8.67 -7.55
N PHE A 194 -20.18 -8.98 -7.31
CA PHE A 194 -19.18 -7.98 -6.94
C PHE A 194 -19.02 -6.87 -8.00
N TYR A 195 -18.91 -7.23 -9.28
CA TYR A 195 -18.68 -6.27 -10.38
C TYR A 195 -19.94 -5.64 -10.99
N GLN A 196 -21.12 -6.13 -10.64
CA GLN A 196 -22.42 -5.62 -11.13
C GLN A 196 -23.29 -5.06 -10.00
N GLY A 197 -22.84 -5.20 -8.76
CA GLY A 197 -23.57 -4.81 -7.57
C GLY A 197 -23.89 -3.31 -7.52
N PRO A 198 -24.83 -2.92 -6.64
CA PRO A 198 -25.17 -1.52 -6.41
C PRO A 198 -23.90 -0.73 -6.06
N GLY A 199 -23.59 0.31 -6.85
CA GLY A 199 -22.41 1.15 -6.67
C GLY A 199 -21.13 0.69 -7.41
N SER A 200 -21.13 -0.50 -8.02
CA SER A 200 -19.94 -1.06 -8.69
C SER A 200 -20.16 -1.34 -10.18
N HIS A 201 -21.00 -0.57 -10.90
CA HIS A 201 -21.21 -0.72 -12.36
C HIS A 201 -19.93 -0.45 -13.17
N LEU A 202 -19.02 -1.42 -13.11
CA LEU A 202 -17.62 -1.28 -13.38
C LEU A 202 -17.36 -1.65 -14.84
N LYS A 203 -17.24 -0.65 -15.70
CA LYS A 203 -16.94 -0.90 -17.12
C LYS A 203 -15.50 -1.38 -17.31
N CYS A 204 -15.22 -1.94 -18.48
CA CYS A 204 -13.86 -2.23 -18.91
C CYS A 204 -13.02 -0.93 -18.89
N PRO A 205 -11.89 -0.87 -18.17
CA PRO A 205 -11.06 0.33 -18.07
C PRO A 205 -10.26 0.63 -19.36
N ILE A 206 -10.26 -0.28 -20.33
CA ILE A 206 -9.42 -0.15 -21.52
C ILE A 206 -10.18 0.53 -22.66
N PHE A 207 -9.54 1.51 -23.29
CA PHE A 207 -9.96 2.07 -24.57
C PHE A 207 -8.95 1.71 -25.66
N LYS A 208 -9.48 1.45 -26.85
CA LYS A 208 -8.73 1.26 -28.07
C LYS A 208 -8.77 2.54 -28.88
N CYS A 209 -7.60 3.09 -29.16
CA CYS A 209 -7.40 4.35 -29.85
C CYS A 209 -6.88 4.10 -31.27
N LYS A 210 -7.59 4.64 -32.26
CA LYS A 210 -7.20 4.51 -33.67
C LYS A 210 -6.27 5.66 -34.04
N SER A 211 -5.04 5.34 -34.43
CA SER A 211 -4.12 6.29 -35.06
C SER A 211 -4.25 6.23 -36.58
N PRO A 212 -4.12 7.36 -37.32
CA PRO A 212 -4.15 7.40 -38.80
C PRO A 212 -3.09 6.57 -39.56
N GLY A 213 -2.42 5.59 -38.93
CA GLY A 213 -1.29 4.84 -39.50
C GLY A 213 -1.26 3.34 -39.18
N LYS A 214 -2.43 2.70 -38.97
CA LYS A 214 -2.61 1.26 -38.64
C LYS A 214 -2.07 0.76 -37.29
N GLU A 215 -1.40 1.60 -36.50
CA GLU A 215 -1.04 1.23 -35.12
C GLU A 215 -2.25 1.44 -34.18
N ASP A 216 -2.62 0.38 -33.45
CA ASP A 216 -3.60 0.44 -32.38
C ASP A 216 -2.90 0.92 -31.10
N PHE A 217 -3.34 2.06 -30.58
CA PHE A 217 -2.96 2.54 -29.26
C PHE A 217 -4.00 2.08 -28.26
N TYR A 218 -3.61 1.84 -27.02
CA TYR A 218 -4.59 1.57 -25.99
C TYR A 218 -4.38 2.46 -24.80
N THR A 219 -5.48 2.98 -24.24
CA THR A 219 -5.43 3.68 -22.96
C THR A 219 -5.99 2.76 -21.88
N LEU A 220 -5.25 2.60 -20.80
CA LEU A 220 -5.77 2.03 -19.57
C LEU A 220 -6.26 3.19 -18.71
N MET A 221 -7.55 3.30 -18.49
CA MET A 221 -8.15 4.28 -17.61
C MET A 221 -8.86 3.52 -16.51
N ASP A 222 -8.32 3.55 -15.30
CA ASP A 222 -9.06 2.98 -14.19
C ASP A 222 -10.41 3.67 -14.03
N ASN A 223 -11.41 2.84 -13.77
CA ASN A 223 -12.74 3.31 -13.42
C ASN A 223 -12.90 3.40 -11.90
N GLN A 224 -11.98 2.79 -11.13
CA GLN A 224 -11.74 3.18 -9.77
C GLN A 224 -11.11 4.56 -9.79
N PRO A 225 -11.57 5.43 -8.89
CA PRO A 225 -10.97 6.72 -8.88
C PRO A 225 -9.50 6.67 -8.34
N GLY A 226 -8.73 7.76 -8.38
CA GLY A 226 -7.35 7.86 -7.84
C GLY A 226 -6.24 7.25 -8.69
N SER A 227 -6.55 6.95 -9.93
CA SER A 227 -5.73 6.05 -10.72
C SER A 227 -5.11 6.71 -11.94
N PHE A 228 -4.01 6.12 -12.39
CA PHE A 228 -3.30 6.56 -13.57
C PHE A 228 -4.13 6.20 -14.80
N ALA A 229 -4.56 7.20 -15.57
CA ALA A 229 -4.86 6.93 -16.96
C ALA A 229 -3.53 6.89 -17.71
N ASP A 230 -3.21 5.72 -18.24
CA ASP A 230 -1.98 5.48 -18.97
C ASP A 230 -2.29 5.12 -20.41
N VAL A 231 -1.31 5.31 -21.30
CA VAL A 231 -1.40 4.83 -22.66
C VAL A 231 -0.27 3.91 -22.94
N ILE A 232 -0.68 2.73 -23.33
CA ILE A 232 0.19 1.62 -23.61
C ILE A 232 0.12 1.41 -25.11
N ASN A 233 1.26 1.61 -25.75
CA ASN A 233 1.42 1.28 -27.15
C ASN A 233 1.97 -0.15 -27.25
N PHE A 234 1.26 -1.00 -27.97
CA PHE A 234 1.73 -2.34 -28.30
C PHE A 234 2.06 -2.42 -29.79
N ASN A 235 3.19 -3.04 -30.11
CA ASN A 235 3.48 -3.47 -31.47
C ASN A 235 3.82 -4.96 -31.44
N ASN A 236 3.06 -5.77 -32.18
CA ASN A 236 3.23 -7.23 -32.24
C ASN A 236 3.31 -7.89 -30.84
N GLY A 237 2.51 -7.43 -29.88
CA GLY A 237 2.48 -7.97 -28.52
C GLY A 237 3.67 -7.57 -27.64
N GLU A 238 4.45 -6.54 -28.01
CA GLU A 238 5.47 -5.94 -27.15
C GLU A 238 5.13 -4.49 -26.80
N TYR A 239 5.48 -4.05 -25.58
CA TYR A 239 5.44 -2.64 -25.20
C TYR A 239 6.38 -1.82 -26.08
N LYS A 240 5.90 -0.67 -26.56
CA LYS A 240 6.75 0.40 -27.08
C LYS A 240 7.03 1.42 -25.99
N ASN A 241 8.15 2.15 -26.14
CA ASN A 241 8.46 3.31 -25.30
C ASN A 241 7.24 4.23 -25.22
N ASP A 242 6.98 4.71 -24.00
CA ASP A 242 5.94 5.69 -23.70
C ASP A 242 6.06 6.85 -24.69
N GLN A 243 4.97 7.18 -25.38
CA GLN A 243 4.94 8.26 -26.38
C GLN A 243 4.83 9.64 -25.72
N ASN A 244 5.22 9.74 -24.44
CA ASN A 244 5.13 10.88 -23.55
C ASN A 244 3.77 11.58 -23.70
N ILE A 245 2.78 11.12 -22.96
CA ILE A 245 1.45 11.72 -23.02
C ILE A 245 1.37 12.94 -22.14
N SER A 246 0.97 14.05 -22.75
CA SER A 246 0.80 15.33 -22.09
C SER A 246 -0.52 15.36 -21.31
N PHE A 247 -1.63 14.90 -21.90
CA PHE A 247 -2.93 14.81 -21.20
C PHE A 247 -3.97 13.96 -21.94
N ILE A 248 -4.93 13.41 -21.19
CA ILE A 248 -6.14 12.77 -21.68
C ILE A 248 -7.30 13.72 -21.42
N GLN A 249 -8.02 14.15 -22.45
CA GLN A 249 -9.13 15.09 -22.31
C GLN A 249 -10.45 14.33 -22.13
N SER A 250 -11.27 14.76 -21.16
CA SER A 250 -12.67 14.31 -21.08
C SER A 250 -13.48 14.92 -22.23
N ASN A 251 -14.66 14.36 -22.49
CA ASN A 251 -15.63 14.97 -23.41
C ASN A 251 -16.23 16.28 -22.83
N ILE A 252 -16.05 16.57 -21.54
CA ILE A 252 -16.38 17.86 -20.93
C ILE A 252 -15.24 18.86 -21.17
N PRO A 253 -15.52 20.03 -21.78
CA PRO A 253 -14.55 21.09 -21.95
C PRO A 253 -13.90 21.53 -20.62
N GLY A 254 -12.56 21.62 -20.60
CA GLY A 254 -11.80 22.09 -19.44
C GLY A 254 -11.49 21.01 -18.39
N LEU A 255 -11.98 19.79 -18.60
CA LEU A 255 -11.79 18.66 -17.71
C LEU A 255 -10.81 17.64 -18.33
N PHE A 256 -9.83 17.23 -17.54
CA PHE A 256 -8.80 16.27 -17.97
C PHE A 256 -8.99 14.99 -17.18
N LEU A 257 -8.79 13.84 -17.81
CA LEU A 257 -8.75 12.56 -17.09
C LEU A 257 -7.35 12.32 -16.54
N HIS A 258 -6.34 12.82 -17.24
CA HIS A 258 -4.94 12.80 -16.85
C HIS A 258 -4.22 14.01 -17.43
N ASP A 259 -3.33 14.64 -16.67
CA ASP A 259 -2.54 15.78 -17.12
C ASP A 259 -1.15 15.72 -16.48
N THR A 260 -0.13 15.40 -17.28
CA THR A 260 1.26 15.30 -16.82
C THR A 260 1.98 16.65 -16.82
N ARG A 261 1.34 17.72 -17.32
CA ARG A 261 1.92 19.08 -17.38
C ARG A 261 1.88 19.80 -16.03
N GLY A 262 1.17 19.25 -15.04
CA GLY A 262 1.23 19.74 -13.67
C GLY A 262 2.61 19.54 -13.04
N PRO A 263 2.95 20.24 -11.95
CA PRO A 263 4.17 19.93 -11.19
C PRO A 263 4.17 18.44 -10.87
N LYS A 264 5.29 17.75 -11.06
CA LYS A 264 5.36 16.32 -10.70
C LYS A 264 5.23 16.24 -9.18
N VAL A 265 4.32 15.40 -8.67
CA VAL A 265 4.35 15.05 -7.24
C VAL A 265 5.76 14.53 -7.00
N GLN A 266 6.53 15.23 -6.17
CA GLN A 266 7.75 14.64 -5.65
C GLN A 266 7.33 13.37 -4.95
N ASN A 267 7.65 12.23 -5.56
CA ASN A 267 7.41 10.96 -4.93
C ASN A 267 8.12 11.04 -3.57
N PRO A 268 7.51 10.72 -2.42
CA PRO A 268 8.23 10.72 -1.15
C PRO A 268 9.47 9.82 -1.19
N PHE A 269 9.52 8.85 -2.11
CA PHE A 269 10.70 8.06 -2.46
C PHE A 269 11.75 8.79 -3.33
N GLU A 270 11.46 9.95 -3.91
CA GLU A 270 12.46 10.78 -4.62
C GLU A 270 13.46 11.40 -3.65
N ASN A 271 13.04 11.75 -2.44
CA ASN A 271 13.94 12.22 -1.39
C ASN A 271 14.79 11.09 -0.78
N PHE A 272 14.52 9.81 -1.12
CA PHE A 272 15.42 8.71 -0.74
C PHE A 272 16.77 8.79 -1.46
N ASN A 273 16.89 9.57 -2.53
CA ASN A 273 18.09 9.59 -3.37
C ASN A 273 19.15 10.61 -2.99
N GLU A 274 18.88 11.63 -2.16
CA GLU A 274 19.92 12.65 -1.92
C GLU A 274 21.16 12.09 -1.23
N LYS A 275 21.01 11.03 -0.42
CA LYS A 275 22.13 10.31 0.21
C LYS A 275 22.51 9.02 -0.51
N SER A 276 21.67 8.51 -1.42
CA SER A 276 21.96 7.28 -2.14
C SER A 276 22.84 7.60 -3.35
N GLN A 277 23.88 6.80 -3.59
CA GLN A 277 24.66 6.89 -4.84
C GLN A 277 23.90 6.30 -6.04
N LEU A 278 22.61 5.96 -5.87
CA LEU A 278 21.80 5.30 -6.88
C LEU A 278 20.88 6.32 -7.55
N SER A 279 20.91 6.32 -8.87
CA SER A 279 19.93 7.05 -9.68
C SER A 279 18.64 6.25 -9.81
N LYS A 280 17.55 6.88 -10.26
CA LYS A 280 16.31 6.15 -10.61
C LYS A 280 16.54 5.07 -11.67
N ASP A 281 17.47 5.31 -12.58
CA ASP A 281 17.77 4.37 -13.67
C ASP A 281 18.69 3.22 -13.20
N SER A 282 19.30 3.34 -12.02
CA SER A 282 20.03 2.25 -11.37
C SER A 282 19.12 1.07 -11.05
N PHE A 283 17.81 1.26 -10.89
CA PHE A 283 16.84 0.18 -10.61
C PHE A 283 16.27 -0.50 -11.86
N ILE A 284 16.70 -0.09 -13.06
CA ILE A 284 16.18 -0.60 -14.33
C ILE A 284 17.22 -1.52 -14.94
N PRO A 285 16.98 -2.85 -15.00
CA PRO A 285 17.93 -3.77 -15.62
C PRO A 285 18.32 -3.31 -17.03
N ALA A 286 19.59 -3.48 -17.43
CA ALA A 286 20.09 -2.99 -18.71
C ALA A 286 19.24 -3.46 -19.91
N GLN A 287 18.77 -4.72 -19.89
CA GLN A 287 17.91 -5.30 -20.92
C GLN A 287 16.52 -4.68 -20.98
N MET A 288 16.08 -4.06 -19.88
CA MET A 288 14.76 -3.47 -19.69
C MET A 288 14.76 -1.95 -19.86
N LYS A 289 15.88 -1.32 -20.26
CA LYS A 289 15.96 0.14 -20.47
C LYS A 289 14.89 0.65 -21.46
N ARG A 290 14.61 -0.12 -22.52
CA ARG A 290 13.52 0.16 -23.50
C ARG A 290 12.10 0.05 -22.92
N TYR A 291 11.97 -0.41 -21.68
CA TYR A 291 10.72 -0.52 -20.95
C TYR A 291 10.73 0.36 -19.70
N SER A 292 11.72 1.23 -19.52
CA SER A 292 11.93 2.01 -18.29
C SER A 292 10.67 2.73 -17.80
N ALA A 293 9.91 3.37 -18.70
CA ALA A 293 8.66 4.05 -18.36
C ALA A 293 7.57 3.06 -17.89
N HIS A 294 7.40 1.94 -18.60
CA HIS A 294 6.42 0.92 -18.23
C HIS A 294 6.82 0.20 -16.94
N LEU A 295 8.10 -0.17 -16.75
CA LEU A 295 8.60 -0.79 -15.52
C LEU A 295 8.38 0.07 -14.28
N LYS A 296 8.56 1.40 -14.40
CA LYS A 296 8.27 2.35 -13.31
C LYS A 296 6.80 2.33 -12.89
N LYS A 297 5.89 2.02 -13.81
CA LYS A 297 4.44 1.92 -13.55
C LYS A 297 4.07 0.52 -13.06
N ALA A 298 4.57 -0.51 -13.73
CA ALA A 298 4.33 -1.92 -13.43
C ALA A 298 4.85 -2.35 -12.04
N SER A 299 5.84 -1.63 -11.51
CA SER A 299 6.33 -1.85 -10.14
C SER A 299 5.40 -1.31 -9.05
N THR A 300 4.33 -0.59 -9.41
CA THR A 300 3.34 -0.12 -8.44
C THR A 300 2.25 -1.18 -8.21
N PRO A 301 1.87 -1.48 -6.95
CA PRO A 301 0.78 -2.43 -6.67
C PRO A 301 -0.56 -2.06 -7.32
N HIS A 302 -0.77 -0.76 -7.52
CA HIS A 302 -1.96 -0.24 -8.16
C HIS A 302 -2.02 -0.66 -9.64
N TYR A 303 -0.92 -0.53 -10.40
CA TYR A 303 -0.89 -0.91 -11.82
C TYR A 303 -1.17 -2.40 -12.03
N SER A 304 -0.58 -3.28 -11.22
CA SER A 304 -0.80 -4.73 -11.34
C SER A 304 -2.25 -5.12 -11.03
N THR A 305 -2.83 -4.54 -9.97
CA THR A 305 -4.25 -4.69 -9.64
C THR A 305 -5.12 -4.23 -10.79
N MET A 306 -4.73 -3.12 -11.42
CA MET A 306 -5.46 -2.54 -12.54
C MET A 306 -5.47 -3.40 -13.79
N ILE A 307 -4.32 -3.97 -14.16
CA ILE A 307 -4.21 -4.92 -15.27
C ILE A 307 -5.01 -6.20 -14.97
N ALA A 308 -4.91 -6.73 -13.75
CA ALA A 308 -5.66 -7.92 -13.34
C ALA A 308 -7.18 -7.67 -13.44
N TYR A 309 -7.64 -6.52 -12.94
CA TYR A 309 -9.02 -6.09 -13.05
C TYR A 309 -9.47 -5.91 -14.51
N ALA A 310 -8.68 -5.20 -15.32
CA ALA A 310 -8.98 -4.98 -16.73
C ALA A 310 -9.10 -6.30 -17.50
N THR A 311 -8.16 -7.23 -17.30
CA THR A 311 -8.19 -8.56 -17.94
C THR A 311 -9.35 -9.43 -17.44
N THR A 312 -9.92 -9.12 -16.27
CA THR A 312 -11.06 -9.83 -15.69
C THR A 312 -12.39 -9.38 -16.27
N ILE A 313 -12.64 -8.09 -16.50
CA ILE A 313 -13.99 -7.60 -16.88
C ILE A 313 -14.12 -7.14 -18.35
N CYS A 314 -13.00 -6.94 -19.04
CA CYS A 314 -13.01 -6.62 -20.47
C CYS A 314 -13.25 -7.87 -21.32
N ASN A 315 -13.73 -7.69 -22.54
CA ASN A 315 -13.86 -8.78 -23.51
C ASN A 315 -12.52 -9.51 -23.71
N PRO A 316 -12.42 -10.83 -23.42
CA PRO A 316 -11.17 -11.58 -23.48
C PRO A 316 -10.45 -11.52 -24.84
N SER A 317 -11.19 -11.43 -25.96
CA SER A 317 -10.56 -11.34 -27.29
C SER A 317 -9.79 -10.04 -27.48
N ASP A 318 -10.30 -8.95 -26.91
CA ASP A 318 -9.77 -7.60 -27.11
C ASP A 318 -8.60 -7.32 -26.18
N VAL A 319 -8.56 -7.98 -25.01
CA VAL A 319 -7.44 -7.88 -24.05
C VAL A 319 -6.38 -8.95 -24.21
N LYS A 320 -6.55 -9.89 -25.15
CA LYS A 320 -5.55 -10.94 -25.42
C LYS A 320 -4.17 -10.36 -25.73
N ILE A 321 -4.11 -9.24 -26.47
CA ILE A 321 -2.85 -8.56 -26.77
C ILE A 321 -2.14 -8.04 -25.51
N PHE A 322 -2.90 -7.54 -24.53
CA PHE A 322 -2.37 -7.08 -23.25
C PHE A 322 -1.83 -8.24 -22.43
N LYS A 323 -2.63 -9.30 -22.30
CA LYS A 323 -2.23 -10.48 -21.53
C LYS A 323 -0.93 -11.06 -22.08
N ASN A 324 -0.83 -11.22 -23.40
CA ASN A 324 0.38 -11.71 -24.04
C ASN A 324 1.58 -10.77 -23.84
N ALA A 325 1.36 -9.45 -23.89
CA ALA A 325 2.42 -8.47 -23.68
C ALA A 325 2.91 -8.46 -22.23
N GLU A 326 2.00 -8.45 -21.26
CA GLU A 326 2.30 -8.53 -19.82
C GLU A 326 3.01 -9.84 -19.47
N GLU A 327 2.58 -10.98 -20.02
CA GLU A 327 3.25 -12.28 -19.86
C GLU A 327 4.69 -12.22 -20.38
N LYS A 328 4.89 -11.69 -21.59
CA LYS A 328 6.23 -11.55 -22.19
C LYS A 328 7.10 -10.55 -21.43
N PHE A 329 6.55 -9.42 -20.99
CA PHE A 329 7.27 -8.44 -20.17
C PHE A 329 7.66 -9.04 -18.83
N SER A 330 6.74 -9.74 -18.16
CA SER A 330 6.97 -10.46 -16.91
C SER A 330 8.07 -11.51 -17.04
N GLU A 331 8.06 -12.30 -18.12
CA GLU A 331 9.10 -13.27 -18.43
C GLU A 331 10.47 -12.59 -18.64
N GLN A 332 10.52 -11.50 -19.41
CA GLN A 332 11.75 -10.75 -19.62
C GLN A 332 12.28 -10.13 -18.31
N LEU A 333 11.38 -9.61 -17.48
CA LEU A 333 11.70 -8.98 -16.20
C LEU A 333 12.25 -9.99 -15.19
N SER A 334 11.57 -11.12 -15.03
CA SER A 334 11.99 -12.21 -14.14
C SER A 334 13.34 -12.82 -14.56
N ASN A 335 13.67 -12.80 -15.86
CA ASN A 335 14.94 -13.28 -16.41
C ASN A 335 16.02 -12.19 -16.59
N ALA A 336 15.72 -10.92 -16.30
CA ALA A 336 16.67 -9.83 -16.50
C ALA A 336 17.95 -10.03 -15.65
N LYS A 337 19.12 -9.60 -16.14
CA LYS A 337 20.33 -9.68 -15.30
C LYS A 337 20.37 -8.47 -14.37
N VAL A 338 20.58 -8.73 -13.09
CA VAL A 338 20.67 -7.71 -12.04
C VAL A 338 21.83 -8.02 -11.11
N ALA A 339 22.35 -6.99 -10.47
CA ALA A 339 23.30 -7.09 -9.38
C ALA A 339 22.56 -6.86 -8.06
N GLU A 340 22.95 -7.59 -7.02
CA GLU A 340 22.53 -7.28 -5.64
C GLU A 340 23.45 -6.22 -5.08
N TYR A 341 22.86 -5.15 -4.53
CA TYR A 341 23.60 -4.05 -3.95
C TYR A 341 23.04 -3.67 -2.58
N VAL A 342 23.85 -3.89 -1.56
CA VAL A 342 23.53 -3.55 -0.17
C VAL A 342 24.11 -2.18 0.15
N THR A 343 23.28 -1.27 0.63
CA THR A 343 23.64 0.11 0.95
C THR A 343 23.03 0.59 2.25
N PHE A 344 23.58 1.67 2.79
CA PHE A 344 23.07 2.34 3.98
C PHE A 344 22.39 3.66 3.57
N MET A 345 21.12 3.83 3.91
CA MET A 345 20.31 5.01 3.57
C MET A 345 19.40 5.36 4.73
N ASN A 346 19.32 6.64 5.11
CA ASN A 346 18.45 7.11 6.19
C ASN A 346 18.59 6.30 7.50
N ASP A 347 19.84 6.07 7.91
CA ASP A 347 20.21 5.25 9.08
C ASP A 347 19.81 3.77 9.01
N GLY A 348 19.48 3.33 7.80
CA GLY A 348 18.99 2.00 7.54
C GLY A 348 19.80 1.21 6.53
N LEU A 349 19.81 -0.12 6.65
CA LEU A 349 20.47 -1.04 5.73
C LEU A 349 19.46 -1.62 4.75
N PHE A 350 19.75 -1.51 3.46
CA PHE A 350 18.87 -1.95 2.39
C PHE A 350 19.64 -2.76 1.37
N ASN A 351 19.05 -3.82 0.84
CA ASN A 351 19.52 -4.49 -0.35
C ASN A 351 18.56 -4.19 -1.50
N PHE A 352 19.10 -4.03 -2.70
CA PHE A 352 18.34 -3.83 -3.93
C PHE A 352 18.92 -4.69 -5.04
N TYR A 353 18.02 -5.15 -5.91
CA TYR A 353 18.43 -5.49 -7.26
C TYR A 353 18.58 -4.20 -8.07
N ILE A 354 19.77 -4.01 -8.64
CA ILE A 354 20.10 -2.88 -9.51
C ILE A 354 20.63 -3.36 -10.86
N ASN A 355 20.67 -2.45 -11.82
CA ASN A 355 21.42 -2.62 -13.05
C ASN A 355 22.90 -2.86 -12.71
N GLY A 356 23.49 -3.92 -13.27
CA GLY A 356 24.91 -4.22 -13.08
C GLY A 356 25.82 -3.07 -13.53
N ASP A 357 25.44 -2.35 -14.59
CA ASP A 357 26.18 -1.18 -15.08
C ASP A 357 26.11 0.03 -14.13
N ALA A 358 25.23 -0.01 -13.12
CA ALA A 358 24.98 1.07 -12.19
C ALA A 358 25.50 0.77 -10.77
N VAL A 359 26.26 -0.31 -10.60
CA VAL A 359 26.98 -0.60 -9.35
C VAL A 359 28.02 0.51 -9.12
N PRO A 360 28.01 1.21 -7.98
CA PRO A 360 29.01 2.25 -7.71
C PRO A 360 30.43 1.69 -7.66
N GLU A 361 31.41 2.44 -8.20
CA GLU A 361 32.82 2.00 -8.26
C GLU A 361 33.43 1.71 -6.88
N ILE A 362 32.94 2.37 -5.83
CA ILE A 362 33.41 2.15 -4.45
C ILE A 362 32.88 0.86 -3.82
N ALA A 363 31.99 0.13 -4.49
CA ALA A 363 31.36 -1.05 -3.93
C ALA A 363 32.37 -2.21 -3.80
N CYS A 364 32.34 -2.92 -2.68
CA CYS A 364 33.06 -4.18 -2.54
C CYS A 364 32.17 -5.36 -2.93
N PHE A 365 32.75 -6.43 -3.48
CA PHE A 365 32.03 -7.63 -3.89
C PHE A 365 32.38 -8.81 -2.99
N GLN A 366 31.36 -9.44 -2.40
CA GLN A 366 31.52 -10.66 -1.61
C GLN A 366 30.34 -11.60 -1.84
N ASN A 367 30.63 -12.88 -2.10
CA ASN A 367 29.65 -13.96 -2.23
C ASN A 367 28.48 -13.63 -3.19
N GLY A 368 28.76 -13.00 -4.33
CA GLY A 368 27.72 -12.66 -5.31
C GLY A 368 27.00 -11.34 -5.09
N THR A 369 27.29 -10.64 -3.99
CA THR A 369 26.63 -9.37 -3.61
C THR A 369 27.62 -8.22 -3.58
N TYR A 370 27.20 -7.06 -4.08
CA TYR A 370 27.93 -5.81 -3.94
C TYR A 370 27.48 -5.07 -2.69
N TYR A 371 28.42 -4.42 -2.01
CA TYR A 371 28.14 -3.66 -0.80
C TYR A 371 28.74 -2.27 -0.91
N ASN A 372 27.97 -1.27 -0.49
CA ASN A 372 28.54 -0.01 -0.05
C ASN A 372 29.51 -0.30 1.13
N PRO A 373 30.72 0.32 1.17
CA PRO A 373 31.69 0.05 2.24
C PRO A 373 31.16 0.26 3.67
N GLU A 374 30.31 1.27 3.89
CA GLU A 374 29.71 1.50 5.19
C GLU A 374 28.71 0.40 5.56
N ALA A 375 27.84 0.03 4.61
CA ALA A 375 26.88 -1.07 4.78
C ALA A 375 27.59 -2.39 5.12
N TYR A 376 28.68 -2.69 4.41
CA TYR A 376 29.53 -3.85 4.67
C TYR A 376 30.10 -3.85 6.09
N ARG A 377 30.69 -2.73 6.51
CA ARG A 377 31.25 -2.56 7.85
C ARG A 377 30.18 -2.77 8.93
N LYS A 378 29.00 -2.18 8.77
CA LYS A 378 27.87 -2.30 9.71
C LYS A 378 27.37 -3.73 9.83
N LEU A 379 27.22 -4.45 8.71
CA LEU A 379 26.86 -5.87 8.71
C LEU A 379 27.91 -6.73 9.44
N LYS A 380 29.20 -6.43 9.23
CA LYS A 380 30.29 -7.13 9.91
C LYS A 380 30.31 -6.86 11.41
N GLU A 381 30.13 -5.60 11.83
CA GLU A 381 30.05 -5.20 13.24
C GLU A 381 28.88 -5.86 13.97
N ARG A 382 27.75 -6.10 13.27
CA ARG A 382 26.57 -6.78 13.81
C ARG A 382 26.68 -8.31 13.80
N GLY A 383 27.71 -8.89 13.20
CA GLY A 383 27.78 -10.35 13.00
C GLY A 383 26.63 -10.88 12.13
N ALA A 384 26.06 -10.04 11.27
CA ALA A 384 24.93 -10.41 10.40
C ALA A 384 25.36 -11.39 9.29
N PHE A 385 26.65 -11.48 9.00
CA PHE A 385 27.21 -12.54 8.18
C PHE A 385 27.18 -13.86 8.95
N ILE A 386 26.47 -14.84 8.41
CA ILE A 386 26.44 -16.20 8.96
C ILE A 386 27.87 -16.73 8.98
N ALA A 387 28.36 -17.10 10.18
CA ALA A 387 29.69 -17.66 10.34
C ALA A 387 29.82 -18.97 9.53
N GLU A 388 30.93 -19.09 8.82
CA GLU A 388 31.20 -20.22 7.92
C GLU A 388 31.30 -21.57 8.66
N GLN A 389 31.54 -21.55 9.98
CA GLN A 389 31.51 -22.72 10.85
C GLN A 389 30.07 -23.03 11.31
N GLN A 390 29.27 -23.58 10.40
CA GLN A 390 27.90 -23.97 10.67
C GLN A 390 27.84 -25.18 11.61
N LYS A 391 27.31 -25.00 12.83
CA LYS A 391 26.89 -26.13 13.68
C LYS A 391 25.74 -26.86 12.98
N THR A 392 25.88 -28.17 12.77
CA THR A 392 24.84 -29.01 12.19
C THR A 392 24.11 -29.82 13.26
N ILE A 393 22.83 -30.11 13.03
CA ILE A 393 22.04 -31.05 13.84
C ILE A 393 21.67 -32.29 13.01
N SER A 394 21.17 -33.34 13.66
CA SER A 394 20.70 -34.55 12.96
C SER A 394 19.31 -34.36 12.34
N GLU A 395 18.96 -35.24 11.40
CA GLU A 395 17.60 -35.33 10.86
C GLU A 395 16.55 -35.65 11.95
N ASP A 396 16.91 -36.43 12.96
CA ASP A 396 16.00 -36.74 14.06
C ASP A 396 15.79 -35.51 14.96
N ASP A 397 16.83 -34.70 15.17
CA ASP A 397 16.73 -33.45 15.92
C ASP A 397 15.82 -32.43 15.25
N VAL A 398 15.93 -32.22 13.93
CA VAL A 398 15.07 -31.25 13.24
C VAL A 398 13.59 -31.66 13.30
N ASN A 399 13.30 -32.96 13.21
CA ASN A 399 11.94 -33.49 13.37
C ASN A 399 11.43 -33.31 14.81
N ARG A 400 12.30 -33.54 15.81
CA ARG A 400 11.98 -33.30 17.22
C ARG A 400 11.66 -31.83 17.49
N LEU A 401 12.46 -30.90 16.95
CA LEU A 401 12.23 -29.46 17.08
C LEU A 401 10.95 -29.00 16.39
N PHE A 402 10.62 -29.57 15.23
CA PHE A 402 9.37 -29.28 14.55
C PHE A 402 8.15 -29.70 15.38
N ASN A 403 8.19 -30.91 15.96
CA ASN A 403 7.16 -31.37 16.88
C ASN A 403 7.08 -30.53 18.16
N LYS A 404 8.22 -29.99 18.62
CA LYS A 404 8.26 -29.03 19.73
C LYS A 404 7.57 -27.73 19.35
N ALA A 405 7.87 -27.18 18.18
CA ALA A 405 7.28 -25.94 17.67
C ALA A 405 5.74 -26.01 17.59
N ILE A 406 5.19 -27.10 17.04
CA ILE A 406 3.73 -27.32 16.99
C ILE A 406 3.09 -27.23 18.38
N LYS A 407 3.79 -27.69 19.42
CA LYS A 407 3.30 -27.73 20.80
C LYS A 407 3.52 -26.44 21.58
N MET A 408 4.12 -25.41 20.97
CA MET A 408 4.32 -24.11 21.61
C MET A 408 2.97 -23.39 21.74
N ASP A 409 2.43 -23.38 22.96
CA ASP A 409 1.13 -22.78 23.28
C ASP A 409 1.16 -21.26 23.20
N ASN A 410 2.32 -20.62 23.35
CA ASN A 410 2.53 -19.18 23.24
C ASN A 410 2.53 -18.64 21.80
N ILE A 411 2.32 -19.50 20.79
CA ILE A 411 2.24 -19.09 19.38
C ILE A 411 0.78 -19.13 18.86
N ALA A 412 0.36 -18.07 18.17
CA ALA A 412 -0.95 -17.97 17.53
C ALA A 412 -0.98 -18.69 16.16
N TRP A 413 -0.95 -20.03 16.13
CA TRP A 413 -0.89 -20.80 14.88
C TRP A 413 -2.08 -20.62 13.93
N ASN A 414 -3.26 -20.30 14.49
CA ASN A 414 -4.48 -20.06 13.73
C ASN A 414 -4.51 -18.68 13.05
N PHE A 415 -3.61 -17.76 13.42
CA PHE A 415 -3.52 -16.44 12.80
C PHE A 415 -2.29 -16.37 11.90
N LYS A 416 -2.50 -16.66 10.62
CA LYS A 416 -1.42 -16.71 9.62
C LYS A 416 -1.25 -15.41 8.83
N ALA A 417 -2.21 -14.47 8.91
CA ALA A 417 -2.20 -13.23 8.14
C ALA A 417 -0.99 -12.33 8.43
N ASP A 418 -0.48 -12.34 9.67
CA ASP A 418 0.73 -11.61 10.07
C ASP A 418 1.46 -12.34 11.23
N GLY A 419 2.56 -11.77 11.76
CA GLY A 419 3.25 -12.20 12.98
C GLY A 419 4.33 -13.25 12.75
N CYS A 420 4.72 -13.49 11.51
CA CYS A 420 5.75 -14.47 11.17
C CYS A 420 7.10 -14.18 11.87
N TYR A 421 7.47 -12.91 11.99
CA TYR A 421 8.65 -12.43 12.71
C TYR A 421 8.62 -12.85 14.20
N ALA A 422 7.49 -12.62 14.88
CA ALA A 422 7.30 -12.99 16.28
C ALA A 422 7.35 -14.51 16.47
N ARG A 423 6.65 -15.29 15.63
CA ARG A 423 6.68 -16.76 15.66
C ARG A 423 8.11 -17.29 15.46
N ALA A 424 8.80 -16.80 14.44
CA ALA A 424 10.15 -17.23 14.11
C ALA A 424 11.13 -16.93 15.25
N HIS A 425 11.00 -15.76 15.88
CA HIS A 425 11.87 -15.38 16.99
C HIS A 425 11.61 -16.23 18.24
N LEU A 426 10.34 -16.43 18.63
CA LEU A 426 9.99 -17.28 19.78
C LEU A 426 10.47 -18.73 19.57
N MET A 427 10.28 -19.29 18.38
CA MET A 427 10.79 -20.63 18.05
C MET A 427 12.32 -20.69 18.13
N ALA A 428 13.03 -19.72 17.53
CA ALA A 428 14.48 -19.69 17.54
C ALA A 428 15.04 -19.70 18.98
N ARG A 429 14.51 -18.85 19.84
CA ARG A 429 14.92 -18.78 21.25
C ARG A 429 14.60 -20.05 22.02
N GLU A 430 13.49 -20.70 21.70
CA GLU A 430 13.13 -21.97 22.33
C GLU A 430 14.04 -23.14 21.90
N PHE A 431 14.60 -23.10 20.69
CA PHE A 431 15.59 -24.08 20.24
C PHE A 431 16.99 -23.80 20.81
N GLU A 432 17.36 -22.53 20.93
CA GLU A 432 18.67 -22.14 21.47
C GLU A 432 18.84 -22.40 22.96
N LYS A 433 17.74 -22.44 23.73
CA LYS A 433 17.75 -22.95 25.11
C LYS A 433 18.29 -24.39 25.19
N GLU A 434 18.21 -25.15 24.11
CA GLU A 434 18.77 -26.50 24.00
C GLU A 434 20.20 -26.52 23.41
N GLY A 435 20.84 -25.36 23.26
CA GLY A 435 22.19 -25.23 22.70
C GLY A 435 22.26 -25.34 21.17
N ILE A 436 21.12 -25.28 20.49
CA ILE A 436 21.02 -25.40 19.03
C ILE A 436 21.19 -24.03 18.40
N TYR A 437 22.12 -23.93 17.44
CA TYR A 437 22.30 -22.70 16.67
C TYR A 437 21.21 -22.58 15.61
N VAL A 438 20.54 -21.43 15.57
CA VAL A 438 19.43 -21.14 14.65
C VAL A 438 19.80 -19.98 13.74
N GLU A 439 19.36 -20.05 12.50
CA GLU A 439 19.35 -18.93 11.55
C GLU A 439 17.89 -18.55 11.25
N LYS A 440 17.67 -17.47 10.52
CA LYS A 440 16.35 -17.20 9.92
C LYS A 440 16.41 -17.27 8.42
N ALA A 441 15.45 -17.97 7.82
CA ALA A 441 15.18 -17.91 6.39
C ALA A 441 14.14 -16.82 6.13
N TRP A 442 14.48 -15.89 5.26
CA TRP A 442 13.62 -14.77 4.87
C TRP A 442 13.24 -14.90 3.41
N ALA A 443 11.94 -14.89 3.13
CA ALA A 443 11.41 -14.77 1.78
C ALA A 443 10.86 -13.37 1.56
N LYS A 444 11.23 -12.70 0.47
CA LYS A 444 10.69 -11.41 0.03
C LYS A 444 10.18 -11.50 -1.40
N GLY A 445 8.88 -11.33 -1.60
CA GLY A 445 8.26 -11.48 -2.90
C GLY A 445 6.74 -11.28 -2.84
N SER A 446 6.05 -11.76 -3.88
CA SER A 446 4.61 -11.97 -3.85
C SER A 446 4.38 -13.35 -3.27
N LEU A 447 4.05 -13.40 -1.98
CA LEU A 447 3.97 -14.63 -1.23
C LEU A 447 2.52 -14.91 -0.80
N GLY A 448 2.21 -16.17 -0.54
CA GLY A 448 0.93 -16.53 0.06
C GLY A 448 0.73 -18.02 0.24
N VAL A 449 -0.34 -18.35 0.97
CA VAL A 449 -0.82 -19.71 1.14
C VAL A 449 -2.34 -19.74 1.02
N THR A 450 -2.87 -20.81 0.43
CA THR A 450 -4.31 -21.09 0.44
C THR A 450 -4.68 -21.80 1.73
N THR A 451 -5.70 -21.28 2.41
CA THR A 451 -6.33 -21.87 3.59
C THR A 451 -7.79 -22.22 3.28
N PRO A 452 -8.47 -23.02 4.11
CA PRO A 452 -9.92 -23.24 3.97
C PRO A 452 -10.73 -21.94 3.94
N ASP A 453 -10.26 -20.90 4.63
CA ASP A 453 -10.93 -19.59 4.75
C ASP A 453 -10.56 -18.60 3.63
N GLY A 454 -9.67 -19.00 2.71
CA GLY A 454 -9.25 -18.20 1.58
C GLY A 454 -7.73 -18.06 1.45
N GLU A 455 -7.31 -17.14 0.59
CA GLU A 455 -5.90 -16.89 0.32
C GLU A 455 -5.32 -15.85 1.28
N ILE A 456 -4.21 -16.21 1.93
CA ILE A 456 -3.43 -15.28 2.75
C ILE A 456 -2.26 -14.82 1.90
N ASN A 457 -2.07 -13.51 1.80
CA ASN A 457 -1.03 -12.89 1.01
C ASN A 457 -0.02 -12.18 1.92
N TRP A 458 1.27 -12.37 1.65
CA TRP A 458 2.35 -11.69 2.37
C TRP A 458 3.29 -10.98 1.41
N ASN A 459 3.85 -9.87 1.88
CA ASN A 459 4.92 -9.16 1.18
C ASN A 459 6.33 -9.59 1.64
N PHE A 460 6.44 -10.36 2.73
CA PHE A 460 7.61 -11.12 3.16
C PHE A 460 7.16 -12.22 4.13
N HIS A 461 7.98 -13.24 4.32
CA HIS A 461 7.74 -14.28 5.33
C HIS A 461 9.07 -14.73 5.94
N VAL A 462 9.04 -15.22 7.18
CA VAL A 462 10.24 -15.65 7.90
C VAL A 462 9.97 -16.85 8.78
N ALA A 463 10.96 -17.74 8.86
CA ALA A 463 10.94 -18.92 9.72
C ALA A 463 12.36 -19.30 10.19
N PRO A 464 12.49 -20.04 11.31
CA PRO A 464 13.76 -20.64 11.74
C PRO A 464 14.34 -21.55 10.68
N SER A 465 15.64 -21.47 10.49
CA SER A 465 16.43 -22.26 9.55
C SER A 465 17.60 -22.91 10.27
N LEU A 466 17.87 -24.18 9.97
CA LEU A 466 18.93 -24.98 10.59
C LEU A 466 19.72 -25.74 9.53
N ASN A 467 21.03 -25.89 9.75
CA ASN A 467 21.85 -26.77 8.92
C ASN A 467 21.73 -28.20 9.47
N VAL A 468 21.21 -29.12 8.67
CA VAL A 468 20.87 -30.49 9.09
C VAL A 468 21.74 -31.47 8.31
N LYS A 469 22.43 -32.34 9.03
CA LYS A 469 23.13 -33.49 8.45
C LYS A 469 22.11 -34.61 8.23
N MET A 470 21.80 -34.86 6.96
CA MET A 470 20.89 -35.91 6.53
C MET A 470 21.52 -37.30 6.73
N LYS A 471 20.70 -38.36 6.71
CA LYS A 471 21.16 -39.76 6.83
C LYS A 471 22.20 -40.17 5.79
N ASP A 472 22.16 -39.59 4.59
CA ASP A 472 23.13 -39.82 3.52
C ASP A 472 24.45 -39.03 3.71
N GLY A 473 24.57 -38.27 4.80
CA GLY A 473 25.74 -37.45 5.12
C GLY A 473 25.74 -36.06 4.49
N THR A 474 24.79 -35.73 3.61
CA THR A 474 24.66 -34.39 3.03
C THR A 474 24.19 -33.38 4.08
N ILE A 475 24.62 -32.13 3.95
CA ILE A 475 24.13 -31.03 4.79
C ILE A 475 23.07 -30.27 3.99
N LYS A 476 21.85 -30.19 4.53
CA LYS A 476 20.75 -29.42 3.95
C LYS A 476 20.33 -28.31 4.90
N LYS A 477 20.01 -27.15 4.34
CA LYS A 477 19.39 -26.06 5.08
C LYS A 477 17.89 -26.30 5.16
N MET A 478 17.41 -26.63 6.36
CA MET A 478 16.02 -26.98 6.63
C MET A 478 15.31 -25.85 7.37
N VAL A 479 14.04 -25.63 7.05
CA VAL A 479 13.17 -24.64 7.66
C VAL A 479 12.11 -25.33 8.51
N ILE A 480 11.87 -24.80 9.71
CA ILE A 480 10.78 -25.22 10.61
C ILE A 480 9.70 -24.16 10.57
N ASP A 481 8.58 -24.46 9.90
CA ASP A 481 7.45 -23.54 9.79
C ASP A 481 6.11 -24.27 9.80
N PRO A 482 5.55 -24.53 11.01
CA PRO A 482 4.22 -25.13 11.14
C PRO A 482 3.07 -24.33 10.53
N SER A 483 3.26 -23.03 10.24
CA SER A 483 2.22 -22.22 9.60
C SER A 483 2.08 -22.52 8.10
N VAL A 484 3.13 -23.06 7.48
CA VAL A 484 3.25 -23.34 6.04
C VAL A 484 3.34 -24.84 5.72
N SER A 485 3.97 -25.64 6.58
CA SER A 485 4.26 -27.06 6.34
C SER A 485 3.89 -27.94 7.53
N ASP A 486 3.63 -29.22 7.27
CA ASP A 486 3.33 -30.27 8.25
C ASP A 486 4.59 -31.05 8.70
N LYS A 487 5.75 -30.72 8.13
CA LYS A 487 7.06 -31.27 8.47
C LYS A 487 8.18 -30.26 8.16
N PRO A 488 9.42 -30.46 8.66
CA PRO A 488 10.58 -29.71 8.18
C PRO A 488 10.74 -29.85 6.66
N THR A 489 11.02 -28.75 5.97
CA THR A 489 11.29 -28.72 4.52
C THR A 489 12.64 -28.10 4.27
N THR A 490 13.25 -28.32 3.11
CA THR A 490 14.41 -27.51 2.73
C THR A 490 14.02 -26.04 2.58
N ALA A 491 14.98 -25.13 2.71
CA ALA A 491 14.71 -23.70 2.54
C ALA A 491 14.21 -23.36 1.12
N ASP A 492 14.67 -24.09 0.11
CA ASP A 492 14.22 -23.91 -1.28
C ASP A 492 12.76 -24.37 -1.44
N GLU A 493 12.42 -25.57 -0.97
CA GLU A 493 11.04 -26.07 -0.98
C GLU A 493 10.09 -25.16 -0.19
N TRP A 494 10.53 -24.64 0.97
CA TRP A 494 9.75 -23.70 1.76
C TRP A 494 9.47 -22.41 0.99
N ALA A 495 10.50 -21.81 0.40
CA ALA A 495 10.38 -20.56 -0.35
C ALA A 495 9.53 -20.76 -1.62
N GLU A 496 9.69 -21.87 -2.34
CA GLU A 496 8.87 -22.20 -3.51
C GLU A 496 7.40 -22.41 -3.12
N LYS A 497 7.13 -23.09 -2.00
CA LYS A 497 5.77 -23.36 -1.52
C LYS A 497 4.98 -22.09 -1.21
N ILE A 498 5.63 -21.06 -0.71
CA ILE A 498 4.98 -19.78 -0.37
C ILE A 498 5.08 -18.74 -1.48
N SER A 499 5.85 -18.97 -2.53
CA SER A 499 6.14 -17.98 -3.57
C SER A 499 5.19 -18.12 -4.76
N LYS A 500 4.68 -16.99 -5.23
CA LYS A 500 3.97 -16.88 -6.52
C LYS A 500 4.91 -16.55 -7.69
N LEU A 501 6.19 -16.34 -7.39
CA LEU A 501 7.22 -15.88 -8.32
C LEU A 501 8.43 -16.82 -8.32
N ARG A 502 9.36 -16.60 -9.24
CA ARG A 502 10.63 -17.34 -9.27
C ARG A 502 11.45 -17.03 -8.01
N VAL A 503 11.85 -18.07 -7.29
CA VAL A 503 12.73 -17.96 -6.13
C VAL A 503 14.18 -17.79 -6.55
N GLN A 504 14.90 -16.88 -5.89
CA GLN A 504 16.33 -16.65 -6.05
C GLN A 504 16.98 -16.47 -4.68
N LYS A 505 18.09 -17.18 -4.42
CA LYS A 505 18.90 -16.96 -3.22
C LYS A 505 19.64 -15.63 -3.31
N THR A 506 19.69 -14.88 -2.22
CA THR A 506 20.29 -13.55 -2.14
C THR A 506 21.14 -13.38 -0.89
N GLY A 507 21.94 -12.31 -0.84
CA GLY A 507 22.52 -11.81 0.40
C GLY A 507 21.44 -11.33 1.38
N PHE A 508 21.83 -11.17 2.65
CA PHE A 508 21.02 -10.51 3.67
C PHE A 508 21.51 -9.06 3.90
N PRO A 509 20.60 -8.07 4.05
CA PRO A 509 19.14 -8.19 3.96
C PRO A 509 18.69 -8.60 2.57
N TYR A 510 17.50 -9.18 2.42
CA TYR A 510 16.97 -9.49 1.08
C TYR A 510 16.74 -8.21 0.26
N PRO A 511 16.78 -8.27 -1.08
CA PRO A 511 16.41 -7.16 -1.93
C PRO A 511 14.98 -6.68 -1.68
N VAL A 512 14.78 -5.40 -1.37
CA VAL A 512 13.43 -4.89 -1.03
C VAL A 512 12.53 -4.74 -2.26
N ASN A 513 13.13 -4.68 -3.45
CA ASN A 513 12.45 -4.52 -4.74
C ASN A 513 12.27 -5.84 -5.52
N SER A 514 12.30 -7.01 -4.88
CA SER A 514 12.16 -8.32 -5.56
C SER A 514 10.85 -8.45 -6.34
N VAL A 515 9.74 -7.99 -5.76
CA VAL A 515 8.42 -7.99 -6.43
C VAL A 515 8.45 -7.16 -7.70
N ASN A 516 9.14 -6.01 -7.68
CA ASN A 516 9.25 -5.12 -8.84
C ASN A 516 10.02 -5.75 -10.01
N LEU A 517 10.71 -6.87 -9.77
CA LEU A 517 11.42 -7.65 -10.79
C LEU A 517 10.84 -9.05 -10.99
N ASN A 518 9.61 -9.29 -10.52
CA ASN A 518 8.92 -10.59 -10.58
C ASN A 518 9.76 -11.74 -9.99
N ARG A 519 10.36 -11.50 -8.82
CA ARG A 519 11.15 -12.48 -8.06
C ARG A 519 10.70 -12.58 -6.62
N THR A 520 11.03 -13.73 -6.05
CA THR A 520 11.09 -13.94 -4.61
C THR A 520 12.54 -14.12 -4.20
N SER A 521 13.02 -13.28 -3.30
CA SER A 521 14.36 -13.42 -2.72
C SER A 521 14.32 -14.30 -1.49
N LEU A 522 15.23 -15.28 -1.41
CA LEU A 522 15.48 -16.12 -0.24
C LEU A 522 16.82 -15.71 0.36
N ALA A 523 16.79 -15.05 1.52
CA ALA A 523 17.97 -14.64 2.26
C ALA A 523 18.06 -15.35 3.61
N PHE A 524 19.25 -15.38 4.20
CA PHE A 524 19.47 -15.97 5.52
C PHE A 524 20.19 -14.97 6.44
N SER A 525 19.73 -14.87 7.68
CA SER A 525 20.37 -14.04 8.71
C SER A 525 20.74 -14.84 9.95
N SER A 526 21.45 -14.18 10.87
CA SER A 526 21.57 -14.68 12.24
C SER A 526 20.20 -14.75 12.94
N THR A 527 20.18 -15.47 14.05
CA THR A 527 19.04 -15.57 14.98
C THR A 527 18.62 -14.25 15.62
N ASP A 528 19.48 -13.22 15.63
CA ASP A 528 19.20 -11.98 16.35
C ASP A 528 18.31 -11.01 15.57
N GLU A 529 18.23 -11.17 14.24
CA GLU A 529 17.43 -10.28 13.41
C GLU A 529 15.94 -10.52 13.63
N TYR A 530 15.22 -9.54 14.18
CA TYR A 530 13.81 -9.71 14.55
C TYR A 530 12.86 -9.33 13.43
N MET A 531 13.06 -8.16 12.80
CA MET A 531 12.30 -7.71 11.64
C MET A 531 13.23 -7.26 10.52
N PRO A 532 12.81 -7.38 9.25
CA PRO A 532 13.57 -6.84 8.12
C PRO A 532 13.72 -5.31 8.21
N SER A 533 12.77 -4.64 8.87
CA SER A 533 12.70 -3.19 9.04
C SER A 533 13.35 -2.65 10.32
N GLU A 534 13.99 -3.48 11.17
CA GLU A 534 14.91 -2.97 12.21
C GLU A 534 16.08 -2.19 11.58
N PHE A 535 16.32 -2.41 10.29
CA PHE A 535 17.21 -1.64 9.45
C PHE A 535 16.52 -0.51 8.67
N GLN A 536 15.25 -0.18 8.87
CA GLN A 536 14.55 0.84 8.07
C GLN A 536 14.01 2.01 8.90
N SER A 537 14.07 1.90 10.23
CA SER A 537 13.58 2.94 11.11
C SER A 537 14.67 3.35 12.10
N THR A 538 14.78 4.66 12.31
CA THR A 538 15.49 5.28 13.43
C THR A 538 14.92 4.86 14.79
N LEU A 539 13.79 4.13 14.78
CA LEU A 539 13.18 3.48 15.93
C LEU A 539 14.03 2.26 16.30
N ARG A 540 15.04 2.54 17.13
CA ARG A 540 15.78 1.62 18.01
C ARG A 540 14.89 0.82 18.97
N THR A 541 13.59 0.68 18.69
CA THR A 541 12.57 0.22 19.63
C THR A 541 12.79 -1.22 20.09
N PHE A 542 13.59 -2.00 19.36
CA PHE A 542 13.86 -3.41 19.64
C PHE A 542 15.34 -3.73 19.88
N GLU A 543 16.15 -2.73 20.29
CA GLU A 543 17.62 -2.90 20.43
C GLU A 543 18.05 -4.02 21.40
N THR A 544 17.20 -4.44 22.31
CA THR A 544 17.48 -5.51 23.28
C THR A 544 16.65 -6.74 22.99
N GLU A 545 17.23 -7.92 23.20
CA GLU A 545 16.52 -9.21 23.15
C GLU A 545 15.26 -9.23 24.03
N GLU A 546 15.31 -8.62 25.23
CA GLU A 546 14.15 -8.52 26.13
C GLU A 546 12.94 -7.84 25.47
N LYS A 547 13.14 -6.66 24.86
CA LYS A 547 12.10 -5.94 24.11
C LYS A 547 11.57 -6.72 22.90
N ARG A 548 12.44 -7.45 22.18
CA ARG A 548 12.01 -8.30 21.06
C ARG A 548 11.12 -9.45 21.55
N MET A 549 11.48 -10.06 22.68
CA MET A 549 10.68 -11.10 23.32
C MET A 549 9.36 -10.56 23.88
N GLU A 550 9.36 -9.39 24.52
CA GLU A 550 8.14 -8.71 24.97
C GLU A 550 7.20 -8.45 23.80
N HIS A 551 7.71 -7.85 22.73
CA HIS A 551 6.92 -7.57 21.53
C HIS A 551 6.40 -8.84 20.87
N ALA A 552 7.24 -9.87 20.70
CA ALA A 552 6.82 -11.15 20.11
C ALA A 552 5.69 -11.81 20.92
N ASN A 553 5.80 -11.83 22.25
CA ASN A 553 4.76 -12.39 23.10
C ASN A 553 3.47 -11.55 23.05
N SER A 554 3.59 -10.21 23.06
CA SER A 554 2.44 -9.31 22.94
C SER A 554 1.70 -9.52 21.62
N THR A 555 2.42 -9.59 20.49
CA THR A 555 1.85 -9.86 19.17
C THR A 555 1.13 -11.22 19.15
N MET A 556 1.74 -12.28 19.70
CA MET A 556 1.08 -13.59 19.75
C MET A 556 -0.14 -13.62 20.66
N LEU A 557 -0.11 -12.87 21.78
CA LEU A 557 -1.26 -12.76 22.68
C LEU A 557 -2.43 -12.05 21.99
N GLU A 558 -2.17 -10.93 21.31
CA GLU A 558 -3.16 -10.21 20.52
C GLU A 558 -3.75 -11.12 19.43
N TYR A 559 -2.90 -11.84 18.69
CA TYR A 559 -3.34 -12.66 17.55
C TYR A 559 -4.12 -13.91 17.94
N LYS A 560 -3.90 -14.46 19.14
CA LYS A 560 -4.77 -15.51 19.69
C LYS A 560 -6.21 -15.05 19.84
N GLY A 561 -6.44 -13.76 20.08
CA GLY A 561 -7.79 -13.18 20.18
C GLY A 561 -8.59 -13.28 18.87
N TYR A 562 -7.91 -13.28 17.72
CA TYR A 562 -8.54 -13.35 16.40
C TYR A 562 -8.76 -14.79 15.90
N GLY A 563 -8.16 -15.81 16.54
CA GLY A 563 -8.17 -17.19 16.06
C GLY A 563 -9.37 -18.05 16.49
N LYS A 564 -10.57 -17.46 16.60
CA LYS A 564 -11.80 -18.15 17.02
C LYS A 564 -12.61 -18.71 15.86
#